data_AF-A0A3M0YYV5-F1
#
_entry.id   AF-A0A3M0YYV5-F1
#
_cell.length_a   1.000
_cell.length_b   1.000
_cell.length_c   1.000
_cell.angle_alpha   90.00
_cell.angle_beta   90.00
_cell.angle_gamma   90.00
#
_symmetry.space_group_name_H-M   'P 1'
#
loop_
_entity.id
_entity.type
_entity.pdbx_description
1 polymer ?
#
loop_
_entity_poly.entity_id
_entity_poly.type
_entity_poly.pdbx_seq_one_letter_code
_entity_poly.pdbx_strand_id
1 'polypeptide(L)'
;MAFLNGAEVVTKLKQQGVLEETMKISGFQRLLRIKPKFDCLVAFAVVFTLTLVVSLARLRHPKWPIHPVMFAVLGTYQSKKLAFSFFVGWMIKILIMRFGGSRAYQRLKPLMIGLIAGEMFCGLIPMIIGAIYYYITGHSPEPFRVF
;
A
#
# COMPACT_ATOMS: atom_id res chain seq x y z
N MET A 1 -10.91 -6.55 -2.42
CA MET A 1 -11.60 -6.19 -1.15
C MET A 1 -12.39 -4.87 -1.26
N ALA A 2 -11.87 -3.79 -1.86
CA ALA A 2 -12.59 -2.52 -1.98
C ALA A 2 -13.95 -2.62 -2.72
N PHE A 3 -14.03 -3.40 -3.80
CA PHE A 3 -15.29 -3.65 -4.53
C PHE A 3 -16.34 -4.41 -3.72
N LEU A 4 -15.94 -5.33 -2.85
CA LEU A 4 -16.85 -6.08 -1.97
C LEU A 4 -17.45 -5.17 -0.91
N ASN A 5 -16.63 -4.30 -0.30
CA ASN A 5 -17.12 -3.26 0.61
C ASN A 5 -18.09 -2.30 -0.09
N GLY A 6 -17.86 -1.98 -1.36
CA GLY A 6 -18.76 -1.10 -2.12
C GLY A 6 -20.17 -1.69 -2.28
N ALA A 7 -20.27 -2.95 -2.70
CA ALA A 7 -21.55 -3.63 -2.85
C ALA A 7 -22.28 -3.79 -1.51
N GLU A 8 -21.56 -4.11 -0.44
CA GLU A 8 -22.12 -4.22 0.91
C GLU A 8 -22.62 -2.87 1.43
N VAL A 9 -21.87 -1.79 1.20
CA VAL A 9 -22.28 -0.43 1.57
C VAL A 9 -23.52 0.00 0.79
N VAL A 10 -23.62 -0.31 -0.50
CA VAL A 10 -24.81 -0.02 -1.31
C VAL A 10 -26.03 -0.77 -0.78
N THR A 11 -25.89 -2.06 -0.44
CA THR A 11 -26.96 -2.86 0.16
C THR A 11 -27.38 -2.30 1.52
N LYS A 12 -26.44 -1.91 2.37
CA LYS A 12 -26.72 -1.29 3.66
C LYS A 12 -27.44 0.05 3.53
N LEU A 13 -27.03 0.89 2.58
CA LEU A 13 -27.70 2.16 2.29
C LEU A 13 -29.12 1.95 1.73
N LYS A 14 -29.32 0.90 0.92
CA LYS A 14 -30.64 0.49 0.43
C LYS A 14 -31.55 0.05 1.56
N GLN A 15 -31.04 -0.74 2.51
CA GLN A 15 -31.75 -1.16 3.71
C GLN A 15 -32.13 0.01 4.63
N GLN A 16 -31.31 1.06 4.67
CA GLN A 16 -31.57 2.26 5.45
C GLN A 16 -32.54 3.26 4.76
N GLY A 17 -32.94 2.99 3.51
CA GLY A 17 -33.84 3.88 2.75
C GLY A 17 -33.20 5.19 2.28
N VAL A 18 -31.92 5.43 2.58
CA VAL A 18 -31.23 6.71 2.31
C VAL A 18 -30.49 6.71 0.97
N LEU A 19 -30.51 5.58 0.25
CA LEU A 19 -29.72 5.39 -0.98
C LEU A 19 -30.09 6.42 -2.07
N GLU A 20 -31.38 6.65 -2.29
CA GLU A 20 -31.84 7.60 -3.31
C GLU A 20 -31.50 9.05 -2.95
N GLU A 21 -31.49 9.38 -1.65
CA GLU A 21 -31.08 10.71 -1.17
C GLU A 21 -29.56 10.91 -1.35
N THR A 22 -28.76 9.87 -1.08
CA THR A 22 -27.29 9.95 -1.24
C THR A 22 -26.85 10.01 -2.71
N MET A 23 -27.60 9.38 -3.63
CA MET A 23 -27.31 9.46 -5.07
C MET A 23 -27.63 10.83 -5.67
N LYS A 24 -28.61 11.56 -5.13
CA LYS A 24 -28.96 12.91 -5.58
C LYS A 24 -27.90 13.95 -5.22
N ILE A 25 -27.04 13.67 -4.25
CA ILE A 25 -26.02 14.60 -3.76
C ILE A 25 -24.73 14.40 -4.57
N SER A 26 -24.41 15.37 -5.44
CA SER A 26 -23.20 15.34 -6.27
C SER A 26 -22.19 16.44 -5.86
N GLY A 27 -20.93 16.24 -6.27
CA GLY A 27 -19.87 17.25 -6.14
C GLY A 27 -19.44 17.56 -4.69
N PHE A 28 -19.29 18.84 -4.38
CA PHE A 28 -18.74 19.34 -3.10
C PHE A 28 -19.68 19.15 -1.91
N GLN A 29 -20.99 19.07 -2.13
CA GLN A 29 -21.94 18.77 -1.05
C GLN A 29 -21.71 17.39 -0.43
N ARG A 30 -21.18 16.46 -1.23
CA ARG A 30 -20.82 15.12 -0.79
C ARG A 30 -19.68 15.17 0.23
N LEU A 31 -18.71 16.08 0.06
CA LEU A 31 -17.60 16.32 1.00
C LEU A 31 -18.10 16.95 2.31
N LEU A 32 -18.99 17.95 2.21
CA LEU A 32 -19.54 18.65 3.37
C LEU A 32 -20.40 17.75 4.28
N ARG A 33 -21.03 16.71 3.71
CA ARG A 33 -21.81 15.71 4.46
C ARG A 33 -21.00 14.51 4.96
N ILE A 34 -19.68 14.45 4.71
CA ILE A 34 -18.84 13.37 5.25
C ILE A 34 -18.84 13.49 6.77
N LYS A 35 -19.53 12.56 7.43
CA LYS A 35 -19.44 12.42 8.89
C LYS A 35 -18.12 11.73 9.23
N PRO A 36 -17.24 12.35 10.03
CA PRO A 36 -16.01 11.70 10.43
C PRO A 36 -16.34 10.52 11.34
N LYS A 37 -15.69 9.37 11.06
CA LYS A 37 -15.75 8.22 11.95
C LYS A 37 -14.74 8.42 13.07
N PHE A 38 -15.20 8.30 14.31
CA PHE A 38 -14.35 8.53 15.47
C PHE A 38 -13.15 7.57 15.51
N ASP A 39 -13.35 6.29 15.17
CA ASP A 39 -12.28 5.30 15.10
C ASP A 39 -11.16 5.71 14.14
N CYS A 40 -11.53 6.25 12.96
CA CYS A 40 -10.56 6.74 11.98
C CYS A 40 -9.84 8.00 12.47
N LEU A 41 -10.56 8.91 13.15
CA LEU A 41 -9.96 10.13 13.71
C LEU A 41 -8.94 9.81 14.80
N VAL A 42 -9.27 8.88 15.71
CA VAL A 42 -8.36 8.45 16.77
C VAL A 42 -7.13 7.78 16.18
N ALA A 43 -7.31 6.85 15.23
CA ALA A 43 -6.18 6.19 14.57
C ALA A 43 -5.28 7.21 13.84
N PHE A 44 -5.87 8.17 13.13
CA PHE A 44 -5.14 9.24 12.47
C PHE A 44 -4.36 10.10 13.47
N ALA A 45 -5.01 10.57 14.53
CA ALA A 45 -4.39 11.42 15.55
C ALA A 45 -3.20 10.70 16.21
N VAL A 46 -3.38 9.43 16.61
CA VAL A 46 -2.33 8.62 17.23
C VAL A 46 -1.12 8.47 16.30
N VAL A 47 -1.33 8.06 15.05
CA VAL A 47 -0.25 7.87 14.08
C VAL A 47 0.42 9.19 13.72
N PHE A 48 -0.35 10.26 13.58
CA PHE A 48 0.17 11.61 13.30
C PHE A 48 1.06 12.13 14.43
N THR A 49 0.59 12.04 15.68
CA THR A 49 1.36 12.45 16.85
C THR A 49 2.63 11.61 17.01
N LEU A 50 2.54 10.28 16.87
CA LEU A 50 3.72 9.41 16.90
C LEU A 50 4.74 9.76 15.83
N THR A 51 4.28 10.01 14.59
CA THR A 51 5.15 10.38 13.47
C THR A 51 5.85 11.71 13.73
N LEU A 52 5.14 12.72 14.24
CA LEU A 52 5.70 14.02 14.60
C LEU A 52 6.76 13.90 15.70
N VAL A 53 6.43 13.19 16.79
CA VAL A 53 7.38 12.96 17.90
C VAL A 53 8.64 12.28 17.38
N VAL A 54 8.49 11.26 16.53
CA VAL A 54 9.64 10.52 16.01
C VAL A 54 10.47 11.33 15.03
N SER A 55 9.82 12.14 14.19
CA SER A 55 10.50 13.06 13.28
C SER A 55 11.32 14.11 14.04
N LEU A 56 10.75 14.72 15.08
CA LEU A 56 11.43 15.71 15.92
C LEU A 56 12.56 15.09 16.75
N ALA A 57 12.35 13.90 17.32
CA ALA A 57 13.37 13.18 18.06
C ALA A 57 14.55 12.76 17.16
N ARG A 58 14.29 12.41 15.90
CA ARG A 58 15.35 12.14 14.91
C ARG A 58 16.19 13.38 14.60
N LEU A 59 15.59 14.57 14.54
CA LEU A 59 16.34 15.82 14.35
C LEU A 59 17.27 16.12 15.52
N ARG A 60 16.92 15.71 16.75
CA ARG A 60 17.75 15.90 17.95
C ARG A 60 18.75 14.77 18.20
N HIS A 61 18.46 13.54 17.79
CA HIS A 61 19.30 12.37 18.05
C HIS A 61 19.62 11.60 16.76
N PRO A 62 20.82 11.80 16.16
CA PRO A 62 21.23 11.10 14.94
C PRO A 62 21.36 9.58 15.09
N LYS A 63 21.54 9.07 16.32
CA LYS A 63 21.67 7.63 16.62
C LYS A 63 20.33 6.94 16.86
N TRP A 64 19.20 7.61 16.66
CA TRP A 64 17.89 7.02 16.97
C TRP A 64 17.50 5.94 15.94
N PRO A 65 17.17 4.71 16.37
CA PRO A 65 16.97 3.58 15.45
C PRO A 65 15.61 3.60 14.74
N ILE A 66 14.64 4.38 15.25
CA ILE A 66 13.26 4.38 14.76
C ILE A 66 13.11 5.41 13.64
N HIS A 67 12.93 4.90 12.42
CA HIS A 67 12.74 5.73 11.24
C HIS A 67 11.25 6.14 11.11
N PRO A 68 10.91 7.44 10.98
CA PRO A 68 9.51 7.91 10.88
C PRO A 68 8.75 7.33 9.68
N VAL A 69 9.47 6.89 8.64
CA VAL A 69 8.92 6.17 7.47
C VAL A 69 8.14 4.91 7.87
N MET A 70 8.51 4.24 8.97
CA MET A 70 7.78 3.06 9.44
C MET A 70 6.33 3.37 9.80
N PHE A 71 6.03 4.58 10.29
CA PHE A 71 4.68 5.01 10.62
C PHE A 71 3.87 5.40 9.38
N ALA A 72 4.51 6.00 8.37
CA ALA A 72 3.86 6.35 7.11
C ALA A 72 3.42 5.11 6.30
N VAL A 73 4.21 4.04 6.41
CA VAL A 73 4.02 2.79 5.67
C VAL A 73 3.19 1.79 6.52
N LEU A 74 2.87 2.10 7.77
CA LEU A 74 2.20 1.19 8.69
C LEU A 74 0.77 0.90 8.23
N GLY A 75 0.42 -0.39 8.13
CA GLY A 75 -0.95 -0.82 7.82
C GLY A 75 -1.33 -0.83 6.34
N THR A 76 -0.47 -0.38 5.42
CA THR A 76 -0.76 -0.54 3.98
C THR A 76 -0.63 -2.01 3.55
N TYR A 77 -1.44 -2.41 2.58
CA TYR A 77 -1.45 -3.79 2.07
C TYR A 77 -0.07 -4.20 1.54
N GLN A 78 0.59 -3.29 0.82
CA GLN A 78 1.91 -3.44 0.26
C GLN A 78 2.94 -3.67 1.36
N SER A 79 2.89 -2.92 2.46
CA SER A 79 3.78 -3.13 3.60
C SER A 79 3.68 -4.51 4.20
N LYS A 80 2.45 -5.03 4.35
CA LYS A 80 2.22 -6.36 4.93
C LYS A 80 2.76 -7.46 4.02
N LYS A 81 2.56 -7.34 2.70
CA LYS A 81 3.06 -8.31 1.72
C LYS A 81 4.58 -8.23 1.54
N LEU A 82 5.16 -7.03 1.55
CA LEU A 82 6.59 -6.81 1.33
C LEU A 82 7.45 -6.95 2.58
N ALA A 83 6.87 -6.98 3.79
CA ALA A 83 7.61 -7.08 5.04
C ALA A 83 8.57 -8.28 5.06
N PHE A 84 8.11 -9.44 4.59
CA PHE A 84 8.96 -10.64 4.51
C PHE A 84 10.07 -10.47 3.47
N SER A 85 9.78 -9.94 2.29
CA SER A 85 10.77 -9.67 1.24
C SER A 85 11.85 -8.69 1.70
N PHE A 86 11.48 -7.65 2.46
CA PHE A 86 12.44 -6.71 3.05
C PHE A 86 13.32 -7.37 4.11
N PHE A 87 12.74 -8.24 4.96
CA PHE A 87 13.51 -8.98 5.95
C PHE A 87 14.55 -9.89 5.28
N VAL A 88 14.14 -10.65 4.26
CA VAL A 88 15.05 -11.50 3.48
C VAL A 88 16.14 -10.67 2.80
N GLY A 89 15.78 -9.56 2.14
CA GLY A 89 16.75 -8.66 1.50
C GLY A 89 17.75 -8.05 2.49
N TRP A 90 17.29 -7.68 3.69
CA TRP A 90 18.15 -7.20 4.77
C TRP A 90 19.10 -8.28 5.28
N MET A 91 18.62 -9.51 5.49
CA MET A 91 19.43 -10.63 5.93
C MET A 91 20.52 -10.97 4.89
N ILE A 92 20.14 -11.03 3.60
CA ILE A 92 21.09 -11.24 2.50
C ILE A 92 22.14 -10.12 2.47
N LYS A 93 21.73 -8.85 2.62
CA LYS A 93 22.66 -7.72 2.67
C LYS A 93 23.67 -7.86 3.82
N ILE A 94 23.22 -8.22 5.03
CA ILE A 94 24.11 -8.42 6.18
C ILE A 94 25.09 -9.56 5.92
N LEU A 95 24.62 -10.69 5.40
CA LEU A 95 25.48 -11.84 5.10
C LEU A 95 26.54 -11.47 4.06
N ILE A 96 26.17 -10.78 2.97
CA ILE A 96 27.12 -10.35 1.95
C ILE A 96 28.15 -9.37 2.53
N MET A 97 27.70 -8.40 3.33
CA MET A 97 28.62 -7.43 3.96
C MET A 97 29.56 -8.10 4.97
N ARG A 98 29.09 -9.12 5.70
CA ARG A 98 29.87 -9.83 6.72
C ARG A 98 30.87 -10.84 6.12
N PHE A 99 30.51 -11.53 5.03
CA PHE A 99 31.33 -12.60 4.44
C PHE A 99 32.05 -12.20 3.14
N GLY A 100 31.48 -11.32 2.32
CA GLY A 100 31.99 -10.99 0.98
C GLY A 100 32.59 -9.59 0.81
N GLY A 101 32.46 -8.71 1.82
CA GLY A 101 32.96 -7.34 1.78
C GLY A 101 32.33 -6.45 0.68
N SER A 102 32.88 -5.25 0.49
CA SER A 102 32.33 -4.24 -0.43
C SER A 102 32.31 -4.68 -1.90
N ARG A 103 33.27 -5.51 -2.32
CA ARG A 103 33.40 -5.97 -3.72
C ARG A 103 32.33 -7.02 -4.09
N ALA A 104 31.95 -7.91 -3.17
CA ALA A 104 30.85 -8.85 -3.39
C ALA A 104 29.48 -8.14 -3.43
N TYR A 105 29.31 -7.11 -2.60
CA TYR A 105 28.09 -6.30 -2.60
C TYR A 105 27.83 -5.64 -3.97
N GLN A 106 28.86 -5.04 -4.59
CA GLN A 106 28.71 -4.40 -5.90
C GLN A 106 28.37 -5.41 -7.02
N ARG A 107 28.86 -6.66 -6.92
CA ARG A 107 28.54 -7.72 -7.90
C ARG A 107 27.13 -8.27 -7.74
N LEU A 108 26.61 -8.35 -6.51
CA LEU A 108 25.25 -8.87 -6.24
C LEU A 108 24.15 -7.82 -6.40
N LYS A 109 24.51 -6.54 -6.40
CA LYS A 109 23.59 -5.42 -6.65
C LYS A 109 22.73 -5.58 -7.92
N PRO A 110 23.30 -5.87 -9.12
CA PRO A 110 22.48 -6.06 -10.33
C PRO A 110 21.53 -7.26 -10.24
N LEU A 111 21.89 -8.34 -9.52
CA LEU A 111 21.01 -9.49 -9.32
C LEU A 111 19.77 -9.13 -8.51
N MET A 112 19.93 -8.35 -7.44
CA MET A 112 18.80 -7.87 -6.63
C MET A 112 17.89 -6.93 -7.42
N ILE A 113 18.46 -6.07 -8.27
CA ILE A 113 17.68 -5.21 -9.17
C ILE A 113 16.90 -6.06 -10.19
N GLY A 114 17.53 -7.10 -10.73
CA GLY A 114 16.88 -8.04 -11.63
C GLY A 114 15.71 -8.78 -10.98
N LEU A 115 15.83 -9.16 -9.71
CA LEU A 115 14.75 -9.80 -8.95
C LEU A 115 13.54 -8.85 -8.79
N ILE A 116 13.79 -7.59 -8.43
CA ILE A 116 12.74 -6.57 -8.32
C ILE A 116 12.09 -6.31 -9.68
N ALA A 117 12.89 -6.17 -10.74
CA ALA A 117 12.38 -6.00 -12.10
C ALA A 117 11.51 -7.19 -12.53
N GLY A 118 11.91 -8.42 -12.20
CA GLY A 118 11.15 -9.63 -12.48
C GLY A 118 9.76 -9.63 -11.83
N GLU A 119 9.64 -9.22 -10.56
CA GLU A 119 8.35 -9.05 -9.89
C GLU A 119 7.47 -8.02 -10.62
N MET A 120 8.06 -6.87 -11.00
CA MET A 120 7.34 -5.83 -11.75
C MET A 120 6.85 -6.33 -13.11
N PHE A 121 7.67 -7.08 -13.86
CA PHE A 121 7.27 -7.67 -15.12
C PHE A 121 6.14 -8.69 -14.96
N CYS A 122 6.19 -9.51 -13.91
CA CYS A 122 5.15 -10.50 -13.62
C CYS A 122 3.77 -9.84 -13.37
N GLY A 123 3.74 -8.64 -12.76
CA GLY A 123 2.51 -7.84 -12.63
C GLY A 123 2.11 -7.10 -13.91
N LEU A 124 3.08 -6.63 -14.70
CA LEU A 124 2.85 -5.85 -15.91
C LEU A 124 2.24 -6.67 -17.05
N ILE A 125 2.69 -7.92 -17.24
CA ILE A 125 2.20 -8.81 -18.29
C ILE A 125 0.68 -9.03 -18.25
N PRO A 126 0.06 -9.50 -17.13
CA PRO A 126 -1.38 -9.70 -17.05
C PRO A 126 -2.16 -8.39 -17.13
N MET A 127 -1.58 -7.27 -16.70
CA MET A 127 -2.20 -5.95 -16.84
C MET A 127 -2.33 -5.55 -18.32
N ILE A 128 -1.29 -5.76 -19.13
CA ILE A 128 -1.32 -5.49 -20.57
C ILE A 128 -2.28 -6.46 -21.27
N ILE A 129 -2.22 -7.75 -20.96
CA ILE A 129 -3.13 -8.76 -21.52
C ILE A 129 -4.59 -8.39 -21.22
N GLY A 130 -4.90 -8.01 -19.98
CA GLY A 130 -6.23 -7.58 -19.58
C GLY A 130 -6.70 -6.31 -20.31
N ALA A 131 -5.81 -5.34 -20.50
CA ALA A 131 -6.13 -4.12 -21.26
C ALA A 131 -6.44 -4.42 -22.74
N ILE A 132 -5.65 -5.29 -23.38
CA ILE A 132 -5.88 -5.72 -24.76
C ILE A 132 -7.19 -6.50 -24.86
N TYR A 133 -7.43 -7.43 -23.94
CA TYR A 133 -8.67 -8.21 -23.88
C TYR A 133 -9.90 -7.32 -23.75
N TYR A 134 -9.84 -6.32 -22.86
CA TYR A 134 -10.90 -5.34 -22.69
C TYR A 134 -11.15 -4.53 -23.98
N TYR A 135 -10.08 -4.08 -24.65
CA TYR A 135 -10.19 -3.31 -25.88
C TYR A 135 -10.86 -4.10 -27.02
N ILE A 136 -10.65 -5.41 -27.09
CA ILE A 136 -11.20 -6.27 -28.14
C ILE A 136 -12.63 -6.72 -27.82
N THR A 137 -12.88 -7.09 -26.56
CA THR A 137 -14.09 -7.83 -26.17
C THR A 137 -15.14 -6.97 -25.48
N GLY A 138 -14.78 -5.77 -25.01
CA GLY A 138 -15.64 -4.87 -24.24
C GLY A 138 -16.05 -5.39 -22.84
N HIS A 139 -15.76 -6.65 -22.53
CA HIS A 139 -15.99 -7.26 -21.23
C HIS A 139 -14.78 -7.04 -20.30
N SER A 140 -15.07 -6.76 -19.03
CA SER A 140 -14.03 -6.63 -18.01
C SER A 140 -13.31 -7.98 -17.83
N PRO A 141 -11.98 -8.05 -17.98
CA PRO A 141 -11.24 -9.28 -17.73
C PRO A 141 -11.40 -9.70 -16.27
N GLU A 142 -11.48 -11.01 -16.04
CA GLU A 142 -11.49 -11.58 -14.69
C GLU A 142 -10.27 -11.05 -13.90
N PRO A 143 -10.47 -10.53 -12.68
CA PRO A 143 -9.40 -9.89 -11.93
C PRO A 143 -8.31 -10.92 -11.60
N PHE A 144 -7.12 -10.72 -12.18
CA PHE A 144 -5.94 -11.52 -11.91
C PHE A 144 -5.47 -11.28 -10.47
N ARG A 145 -5.97 -12.11 -9.55
CA ARG A 145 -5.56 -12.10 -8.14
C ARG A 145 -4.41 -13.05 -7.96
N VAL A 146 -3.19 -12.50 -7.95
CA VAL A 146 -2.00 -13.27 -7.58
C VAL A 146 -1.92 -13.54 -6.07
N PHE A 147 -2.80 -12.94 -5.25
CA PHE A 147 -2.94 -13.16 -3.82
C PHE A 147 -4.33 -12.81 -3.28
#